data_AF-A0A0C2FA26-F1
#
_entry.id   AF-A0A0C2FA26-F1
#
_cell.length_a   1.000
_cell.length_b   1.000
_cell.length_c   1.000
_cell.angle_alpha   90.00
_cell.angle_beta   90.00
_cell.angle_gamma   90.00
#
_symmetry.space_group_name_H-M   'P 1'
#
loop_
_entity.id
_entity.type
_entity.pdbx_description
1 polymer ?
#
loop_
_entity_poly.entity_id
_entity_poly.type
_entity_poly.pdbx_seq_one_letter_code
_entity_poly.pdbx_strand_id
1 'polypeptide(L)'
;TLIEKKQKQQDQEGHVNTAFDFEDTNAFQPKKPEIVWHAAKQGDVANYDLLTLHPLEIGRQLTLLHFDLYRAIKPIELVGAAWTKHDKYRRSPQLLKLTDHSTL
;
A
#
# COMPACT_ATOMS: atom_id res chain seq x y z
N THR A 1 -12.56 -11.02 55.74
CA THR A 1 -11.31 -10.70 56.49
C THR A 1 -10.53 -9.63 55.74
N LEU A 2 -9.59 -8.91 56.39
CA LEU A 2 -8.70 -7.90 55.77
C LEU A 2 -7.94 -8.39 54.49
N ILE A 3 -8.05 -9.68 54.20
CA ILE A 3 -7.45 -10.44 53.11
C ILE A 3 -8.21 -10.23 51.78
N GLU A 4 -9.55 -10.14 51.75
CA GLU A 4 -10.30 -9.94 50.49
C GLU A 4 -10.21 -8.50 49.96
N LYS A 5 -10.11 -7.51 50.86
CA LYS A 5 -9.88 -6.12 50.45
C LYS A 5 -8.46 -5.87 49.93
N LYS A 6 -7.50 -6.73 50.31
CA LYS A 6 -6.14 -6.69 49.78
C LYS A 6 -6.03 -7.40 48.42
N GLN A 7 -6.86 -8.42 48.17
CA GLN A 7 -6.91 -9.10 46.88
C GLN A 7 -7.48 -8.19 45.77
N LYS A 8 -8.54 -7.41 46.04
CA LYS A 8 -9.08 -6.44 45.06
C LYS A 8 -8.19 -5.21 44.81
N GLN A 9 -7.17 -4.98 45.65
CA GLN A 9 -6.16 -3.95 45.41
C GLN A 9 -4.94 -4.48 44.64
N GLN A 10 -4.76 -5.80 44.54
CA GLN A 10 -3.63 -6.39 43.82
C GLN A 10 -3.91 -6.73 42.34
N ASP A 11 -5.17 -6.66 41.89
CA ASP A 11 -5.51 -6.75 40.46
C ASP A 11 -5.39 -5.40 39.72
N GLN A 12 -4.90 -4.35 40.39
CA GLN A 12 -4.57 -3.05 39.79
C GLN A 12 -3.04 -2.83 39.73
N GLU A 13 -2.26 -3.86 39.42
CA GLU A 13 -0.85 -3.68 39.06
C GLU A 13 -0.58 -4.39 37.74
N GLY A 14 -0.59 -3.62 36.65
CA GLY A 14 -0.31 -4.18 35.33
C GLY A 14 -0.45 -3.26 34.13
N HIS A 15 -0.56 -1.93 34.29
CA HIS A 15 -0.11 -1.03 33.24
C HIS A 15 1.22 -0.46 33.70
N VAL A 16 2.29 -1.20 33.37
CA VAL A 16 3.60 -0.58 33.27
C VAL A 16 3.43 0.58 32.29
N ASN A 17 3.75 1.79 32.74
CA ASN A 17 4.01 2.90 31.82
C ASN A 17 5.26 2.51 31.05
N THR A 18 5.09 1.65 30.05
CA THR A 18 6.08 1.50 29.00
C THR A 18 6.14 2.89 28.38
N ALA A 19 7.31 3.51 28.30
CA ALA A 19 7.54 4.81 27.65
C ALA A 19 7.34 4.72 26.12
N PHE A 20 6.35 3.94 25.71
CA PHE A 20 6.10 3.35 24.40
C PHE A 20 4.59 3.03 24.27
N ASP A 21 3.74 3.84 24.89
CA ASP A 21 2.34 3.93 24.46
C ASP A 21 2.36 4.61 23.08
N PHE A 22 2.45 3.81 22.02
CA PHE A 22 2.25 4.23 20.64
C PHE A 22 0.74 4.45 20.41
N GLU A 23 0.12 5.33 21.19
CA GLU A 23 -1.16 5.91 20.78
C GLU A 23 -0.89 6.89 19.63
N ASP A 24 -1.20 6.40 18.42
CA ASP A 24 -1.75 7.16 17.30
C ASP A 24 -1.22 8.59 17.06
N THR A 25 0.09 8.71 16.87
CA THR A 25 0.71 9.95 16.37
C THR A 25 1.68 9.68 15.23
N ASN A 26 1.22 8.98 14.19
CA ASN A 26 1.81 9.17 12.86
C ASN A 26 1.27 10.48 12.24
N ALA A 27 1.47 11.60 12.96
CA ALA A 27 0.93 12.93 12.70
C ALA A 27 1.56 13.65 11.49
N PHE A 28 2.21 12.90 10.59
CA PHE A 28 2.88 13.43 9.39
C PHE A 28 2.38 12.82 8.08
N GLN A 29 1.32 12.01 8.14
CA GLN A 29 0.72 11.48 6.92
C GLN A 29 -0.29 12.52 6.40
N PRO A 30 -0.07 13.13 5.21
CA PRO A 30 -1.07 13.98 4.61
C PRO A 30 -2.36 13.17 4.45
N LYS A 31 -3.51 13.75 4.85
CA LYS A 31 -4.81 13.11 4.69
C LYS A 31 -4.96 12.66 3.24
N LYS A 32 -5.33 11.38 3.03
CA LYS A 32 -5.56 10.84 1.69
C LYS A 32 -6.52 11.78 0.93
N PRO A 33 -6.16 12.25 -0.28
CA PRO A 33 -7.02 13.14 -1.04
C PRO A 33 -8.33 12.43 -1.39
N GLU A 34 -9.41 13.22 -1.49
CA GLU A 34 -10.71 12.69 -1.90
C GLU A 34 -10.67 12.23 -3.36
N ILE A 35 -11.40 11.15 -3.63
CA ILE A 35 -11.54 10.57 -4.97
C ILE A 35 -12.44 11.48 -5.79
N VAL A 36 -12.00 11.85 -6.98
CA VAL A 36 -12.74 12.73 -7.88
C VAL A 36 -13.37 11.91 -9.01
N TRP A 37 -14.68 12.10 -9.20
CA TRP A 37 -15.45 11.42 -10.24
C TRP A 37 -15.84 12.39 -11.36
N HIS A 38 -16.06 11.88 -12.58
CA HIS A 38 -16.52 12.66 -13.73
C HIS A 38 -17.87 12.11 -14.23
N ALA A 39 -17.98 11.74 -15.52
CA ALA A 39 -19.20 11.18 -16.11
C ALA A 39 -19.49 9.79 -15.55
N ALA A 40 -18.48 8.90 -15.55
CA ALA A 40 -18.56 7.61 -14.89
C ALA A 40 -18.52 7.78 -13.36
N LYS A 41 -19.35 7.00 -12.66
CA LYS A 41 -19.46 7.00 -11.18
C LYS A 41 -18.91 5.71 -10.59
N GLN A 42 -18.74 5.71 -9.28
CA GLN A 42 -18.25 4.54 -8.55
C GLN A 42 -19.11 3.30 -8.84
N GLY A 43 -18.46 2.22 -9.30
CA GLY A 43 -19.10 0.95 -9.60
C GLY A 43 -19.62 0.81 -11.03
N ASP A 44 -19.58 1.88 -11.83
CA ASP A 44 -20.03 1.90 -13.21
C ASP A 44 -18.94 1.40 -14.19
N VAL A 45 -18.41 0.21 -13.92
CA VAL A 45 -17.23 -0.35 -14.61
C VAL A 45 -17.45 -0.47 -16.12
N ALA A 46 -18.69 -0.70 -16.55
CA ALA A 46 -19.05 -0.80 -17.97
C ALA A 46 -18.83 0.51 -18.74
N ASN A 47 -18.90 1.66 -18.05
CA ASN A 47 -18.71 2.98 -18.66
C ASN A 47 -17.33 3.60 -18.35
N TYR A 48 -16.40 2.86 -17.74
CA TYR A 48 -15.06 3.35 -17.49
C TYR A 48 -14.28 3.46 -18.79
N ASP A 49 -13.92 4.68 -19.16
CA ASP A 49 -13.19 5.01 -20.38
C ASP A 49 -12.35 6.28 -20.15
N LEU A 50 -11.41 6.54 -21.06
CA LEU A 50 -10.45 7.65 -20.97
C LEU A 50 -11.13 9.01 -20.83
N LEU A 51 -12.28 9.19 -21.49
CA LEU A 51 -13.04 10.45 -21.47
C LEU A 51 -14.14 10.50 -20.42
N THR A 52 -14.48 9.37 -19.78
CA THR A 52 -15.56 9.30 -18.79
C THR A 52 -15.06 9.36 -17.35
N LEU A 53 -13.82 8.92 -17.12
CA LEU A 53 -13.12 9.04 -15.84
C LEU A 53 -12.47 10.41 -15.67
N HIS A 54 -12.30 10.85 -14.42
CA HIS A 54 -11.64 12.12 -14.15
C HIS A 54 -10.12 12.01 -14.41
N PRO A 55 -9.49 12.88 -15.22
CA PRO A 55 -8.08 12.74 -15.61
C PRO A 55 -7.10 12.75 -14.43
N LEU A 56 -7.39 13.53 -13.38
CA LEU A 56 -6.61 13.51 -12.14
C LEU A 56 -6.62 12.14 -11.46
N GLU A 57 -7.77 11.45 -11.48
CA GLU A 57 -7.92 10.16 -10.82
C GLU A 57 -7.28 9.05 -11.65
N ILE A 58 -7.35 9.13 -12.99
CA ILE A 58 -6.56 8.28 -13.89
C ILE A 58 -5.07 8.38 -13.52
N GLY A 59 -4.54 9.61 -13.42
CA GLY A 59 -3.15 9.85 -13.04
C GLY A 59 -2.78 9.26 -11.67
N ARG A 60 -3.63 9.41 -10.66
CA ARG A 60 -3.41 8.85 -9.32
C ARG A 60 -3.40 7.33 -9.32
N GLN A 61 -4.41 6.69 -9.91
CA GLN A 61 -4.52 5.24 -9.93
C GLN A 61 -3.39 4.59 -10.75
N LEU A 62 -3.04 5.19 -11.89
CA LEU A 62 -1.90 4.73 -12.69
C LEU A 62 -0.58 4.88 -11.92
N THR A 63 -0.40 5.98 -11.20
CA THR A 63 0.78 6.20 -10.35
C THR A 63 0.89 5.16 -9.24
N LEU A 64 -0.21 4.87 -8.54
CA LEU A 64 -0.24 3.84 -7.48
C LEU A 64 0.09 2.46 -8.05
N LEU A 65 -0.52 2.11 -9.18
CA LEU A 65 -0.26 0.83 -9.86
C LEU A 65 1.19 0.71 -10.32
N HIS A 66 1.74 1.74 -10.96
CA HIS A 66 3.14 1.78 -11.38
C HIS A 66 4.10 1.74 -10.19
N PHE A 67 3.78 2.46 -9.10
CA PHE A 67 4.56 2.42 -7.87
C PHE A 67 4.59 1.01 -7.28
N ASP A 68 3.46 0.31 -7.29
CA ASP A 68 3.34 -1.06 -6.80
C ASP A 68 4.14 -2.06 -7.62
N LEU A 69 4.12 -1.92 -8.94
CA LEU A 69 4.95 -2.71 -9.85
C LEU A 69 6.44 -2.40 -9.66
N TYR A 70 6.80 -1.13 -9.56
CA TYR A 70 8.19 -0.68 -9.41
C TYR A 70 8.80 -1.15 -8.08
N ARG A 71 8.12 -0.96 -6.95
CA ARG A 71 8.61 -1.35 -5.63
C ARG A 71 8.74 -2.87 -5.45
N ALA A 72 8.05 -3.66 -6.28
CA ALA A 72 8.11 -5.11 -6.24
C ALA A 72 9.39 -5.69 -6.89
N ILE A 73 10.10 -4.90 -7.69
CA ILE A 73 11.30 -5.33 -8.41
C ILE A 73 12.44 -5.58 -7.42
N LYS A 74 12.98 -6.79 -7.42
CA LYS A 74 14.12 -7.15 -6.56
C LYS A 74 15.45 -6.86 -7.27
N PRO A 75 16.51 -6.44 -6.56
CA PRO A 75 17.81 -6.18 -7.18
C PRO A 75 18.38 -7.36 -7.99
N ILE A 76 18.12 -8.60 -7.56
CA ILE A 76 18.56 -9.82 -8.26
C ILE A 76 17.99 -9.92 -9.69
N GLU A 77 16.85 -9.30 -9.96
CA GLU A 77 16.23 -9.25 -11.28
C GLU A 77 17.00 -8.36 -12.26
N LEU A 78 17.92 -7.53 -11.77
CA LEU A 78 18.71 -6.59 -12.57
C LEU A 78 20.16 -7.03 -12.72
N VAL A 79 20.64 -7.96 -11.88
CA VAL A 79 22.03 -8.43 -11.90
C VAL A 79 22.34 -9.15 -13.22
N GLY A 80 23.44 -8.74 -13.86
CA GLY A 80 23.93 -9.34 -15.10
C GLY A 80 23.00 -9.17 -16.31
N ALA A 81 22.20 -8.10 -16.32
CA ALA A 81 21.21 -7.83 -17.36
C ALA A 81 20.24 -8.99 -17.57
N ALA A 82 19.79 -9.62 -16.48
CA ALA A 82 18.93 -10.81 -16.47
C ALA A 82 17.71 -10.71 -17.41
N TRP A 83 17.09 -9.53 -17.47
CA TRP A 83 15.88 -9.26 -18.26
C TRP A 83 16.09 -9.35 -19.77
N THR A 84 17.34 -9.29 -20.24
CA THR A 84 17.72 -9.40 -21.66
C THR A 84 17.97 -10.83 -22.10
N LYS A 85 18.03 -11.79 -21.17
CA LYS A 85 18.44 -13.17 -21.42
C LYS A 85 17.24 -14.05 -21.78
N HIS A 86 17.51 -15.24 -22.30
CA HIS A 86 16.47 -16.19 -22.70
C HIS A 86 15.56 -16.59 -21.52
N ASP A 87 16.11 -16.69 -20.30
CA ASP A 87 15.35 -17.03 -19.09
C ASP A 87 14.81 -15.81 -18.33
N LYS A 88 14.60 -14.68 -19.01
CA LYS A 88 14.11 -13.41 -18.43
C LYS A 88 12.81 -13.55 -17.63
N TYR A 89 11.87 -14.39 -18.07
CA TYR A 89 10.59 -14.59 -17.37
C TYR A 89 10.75 -15.29 -16.02
N ARG A 90 11.81 -16.07 -15.85
CA ARG A 90 12.13 -16.71 -14.59
C ARG A 90 12.97 -15.80 -13.68
N ARG A 91 13.93 -15.07 -14.26
CA ARG A 91 14.90 -14.27 -13.50
C ARG A 91 14.48 -12.84 -13.20
N SER A 92 13.64 -12.24 -14.03
CA SER A 92 13.20 -10.84 -13.92
C SER A 92 11.67 -10.70 -14.03
N PRO A 93 10.88 -11.52 -13.31
CA PRO A 93 9.43 -11.56 -13.50
C PRO A 93 8.73 -10.24 -13.16
N GLN A 94 9.17 -9.48 -12.15
CA GLN A 94 8.50 -8.25 -11.73
C GLN A 94 8.86 -7.09 -12.65
N LEU A 95 10.12 -7.02 -13.09
CA LEU A 95 10.55 -6.03 -14.09
C LEU A 95 9.76 -6.20 -15.40
N LEU A 96 9.54 -7.45 -15.83
CA LEU A 96 8.77 -7.70 -17.05
C LEU A 96 7.30 -7.30 -16.88
N LYS A 97 6.67 -7.54 -15.73
CA LYS A 97 5.30 -7.04 -15.47
C LYS A 97 5.20 -5.52 -15.60
N LEU A 98 6.17 -4.78 -15.05
CA LEU A 98 6.21 -3.32 -15.17
C LEU A 98 6.33 -2.89 -16.64
N THR A 99 7.23 -3.54 -17.38
CA THR A 99 7.47 -3.23 -18.80
C THR A 99 6.24 -3.54 -19.63
N ASP A 100 5.67 -4.72 -19.47
CA ASP A 100 4.48 -5.19 -20.19
C ASP A 100 3.31 -4.22 -19.98
N HIS A 101 3.05 -3.81 -18.73
CA HIS A 101 2.03 -2.81 -18.40
C HIS A 101 2.28 -1.42 -19.02
N SER A 102 3.54 -1.07 -19.31
CA SER A 102 3.88 0.24 -19.86
C SER A 102 3.86 0.28 -21.40
N THR A 103 3.84 -0.89 -22.06
CA THR A 103 3.96 -1.00 -23.52
C THR A 103 2.74 -1.60 -24.21
N LEU A 104 1.91 -2.33 -23.48
CA LEU A 104 0.66 -2.94 -23.97
C LEU A 104 -0.53 -2.13 -23.47
#